data_AF-E3MTB0-F1
#
_entry.id   AF-E3MTB0-F1
#
_cell.length_a   1.000
_cell.length_b   1.000
_cell.length_c   1.000
_cell.angle_alpha   90.00
_cell.angle_beta   90.00
_cell.angle_gamma   90.00
#
_symmetry.space_group_name_H-M   'P 1'
#
loop_
_entity.id
_entity.type
_entity.pdbx_description
1 polymer ?
#
loop_
_entity_poly.entity_id
_entity_poly.type
_entity_poly.pdbx_seq_one_letter_code
_entity_poly.pdbx_strand_id
1 'polypeptide(L)'
;MSINESTFAPSNKTDAILMVEGKKLHVNKALLSYHSDYFNTLFNGEFKEKSMPEIPIEDVKYEDFATLLSFIQENPILPKSVVKSIRT
;
A
#
# COMPACT_ATOMS: atom_id res chain seq x y z
N MET A 1 -18.41 -1.54 -0.18
CA MET A 1 -16.99 -1.43 0.20
C MET A 1 -16.32 -0.55 -0.84
N SER A 2 -15.58 0.48 -0.39
CA SER A 2 -14.78 1.30 -1.28
C SER A 2 -13.65 0.45 -1.88
N ILE A 3 -13.29 0.67 -3.14
CA ILE A 3 -12.30 -0.10 -3.92
C ILE A 3 -10.94 -0.30 -3.20
N ASN A 4 -10.60 0.59 -2.26
CA ASN A 4 -9.35 0.54 -1.50
C ASN A 4 -9.36 -0.55 -0.42
N GLU A 5 -10.52 -0.85 0.19
CA GLU A 5 -10.60 -1.73 1.36
C GLU A 5 -10.25 -3.20 1.03
N SER A 6 -10.63 -3.66 -0.16
CA SER A 6 -10.26 -5.01 -0.63
C SER A 6 -8.80 -5.09 -1.09
N THR A 7 -8.21 -3.98 -1.56
CA THR A 7 -6.84 -3.95 -2.09
C THR A 7 -5.80 -4.12 -0.98
N PHE A 8 -6.08 -3.58 0.20
CA PHE A 8 -5.15 -3.55 1.33
C PHE A 8 -5.60 -4.42 2.51
N ALA A 9 -6.46 -5.42 2.26
CA ALA A 9 -6.83 -6.40 3.25
C ALA A 9 -5.64 -7.34 3.59
N PRO A 10 -5.57 -7.87 4.82
CA PRO A 10 -4.54 -8.84 5.19
C PRO A 10 -4.61 -10.08 4.29
N SER A 11 -3.45 -10.56 3.85
CA SER A 11 -3.33 -11.81 3.09
C SER A 11 -2.02 -12.52 3.44
N ASN A 12 -1.85 -13.74 2.92
CA ASN A 12 -0.59 -14.49 3.01
C ASN A 12 0.56 -13.86 2.20
N LYS A 13 0.30 -12.81 1.41
CA LYS A 13 1.30 -12.07 0.63
C LYS A 13 1.73 -10.76 1.29
N THR A 14 1.09 -10.34 2.38
CA THR A 14 1.40 -9.08 3.08
C THR A 14 2.12 -9.32 4.40
N ASP A 15 3.16 -8.55 4.68
CA ASP A 15 4.08 -8.71 5.82
C ASP A 15 4.42 -7.37 6.52
N ALA A 16 3.74 -6.29 6.14
CA ALA A 16 3.76 -4.98 6.80
C ALA A 16 2.37 -4.35 6.86
N ILE A 17 2.18 -3.46 7.85
CA ILE A 17 1.01 -2.60 7.96
C ILE A 17 1.49 -1.16 7.96
N LEU A 18 1.05 -0.37 6.98
CA LEU A 18 1.22 1.08 6.96
C LEU A 18 -0.05 1.74 7.52
N MET A 19 0.12 2.70 8.42
CA MET A 19 -0.96 3.46 9.04
C MET A 19 -1.02 4.86 8.45
N VAL A 20 -2.12 5.18 7.76
CA VAL A 20 -2.32 6.47 7.08
C VAL A 20 -3.68 7.03 7.46
N GLU A 21 -3.72 8.20 8.09
CA GLU A 21 -4.96 8.83 8.57
C GLU A 21 -5.85 7.86 9.40
N GLY A 22 -5.21 7.04 10.24
CA GLY A 22 -5.89 6.04 11.08
C GLY A 22 -6.39 4.79 10.35
N LYS A 23 -6.12 4.65 9.05
CA LYS A 23 -6.50 3.49 8.24
C LYS A 23 -5.30 2.58 8.01
N LYS A 24 -5.56 1.27 8.05
CA LYS A 24 -4.56 0.22 7.84
C LYS A 24 -4.43 -0.13 6.36
N LEU A 25 -3.19 -0.19 5.90
CA LEU A 25 -2.83 -0.68 4.58
C LEU A 25 -1.90 -1.90 4.74
N HIS A 26 -2.41 -3.11 4.49
CA HIS A 26 -1.56 -4.30 4.46
C HIS A 26 -0.77 -4.34 3.14
N VAL A 27 0.56 -4.46 3.25
CA VAL A 27 1.47 -4.36 2.10
C VAL A 27 2.54 -5.45 2.13
N ASN A 28 3.20 -5.65 0.98
CA ASN A 28 4.37 -6.52 0.85
C ASN A 28 5.66 -5.69 0.86
N LYS A 29 6.52 -5.89 1.85
CA LYS A 29 7.77 -5.14 2.05
C LYS A 29 8.73 -5.30 0.86
N ALA A 30 8.93 -6.53 0.40
CA ALA A 30 9.89 -6.83 -0.66
C ALA A 30 9.50 -6.16 -1.98
N LEU A 31 8.22 -6.21 -2.35
CA LEU A 31 7.69 -5.59 -3.56
C LEU A 31 7.82 -4.07 -3.51
N LEU A 32 7.41 -3.44 -2.41
CA LEU A 32 7.54 -1.99 -2.27
C LEU A 32 9.01 -1.54 -2.23
N SER A 33 9.88 -2.29 -1.56
CA SER A 33 11.32 -2.00 -1.51
C SER A 33 11.97 -2.10 -2.89
N TYR A 34 11.55 -3.08 -3.70
CA TYR A 34 12.05 -3.25 -5.06
C TYR A 34 11.70 -2.07 -5.96
N HIS A 35 10.52 -1.48 -5.77
CA HIS A 35 10.02 -0.38 -6.61
C HIS A 35 10.28 1.03 -6.06
N SER A 36 10.84 1.16 -4.84
CA SER A 36 10.99 2.46 -4.18
C SER A 36 12.11 2.46 -3.15
N ASP A 37 13.11 3.33 -3.37
CA ASP A 37 14.20 3.55 -2.42
C ASP A 37 13.71 4.04 -1.06
N TYR A 38 12.60 4.79 -1.04
CA TYR A 38 11.94 5.21 0.20
C TYR A 38 11.48 4.01 1.01
N PHE A 39 10.76 3.06 0.39
CA PHE A 39 10.28 1.87 1.10
C PHE A 39 11.41 0.91 1.44
N ASN A 40 12.42 0.79 0.58
CA ASN A 40 13.62 0.02 0.90
C ASN A 40 14.30 0.55 2.15
N THR A 41 14.46 1.86 2.25
CA THR A 41 15.05 2.53 3.42
C THR A 41 14.16 2.38 4.66
N LEU A 42 12.84 2.52 4.50
CA LEU A 42 11.87 2.39 5.59
C LEU A 42 11.86 0.99 6.21
N PHE A 43 11.92 -0.06 5.38
CA PHE A 43 11.79 -1.44 5.84
C PHE A 43 13.13 -2.12 6.19
N ASN A 44 14.22 -1.75 5.50
CA ASN A 44 15.52 -2.39 5.66
C ASN A 44 16.58 -1.49 6.33
N GLY A 45 16.26 -0.21 6.58
CA GLY A 45 17.14 0.71 7.30
C GLY A 45 17.22 0.44 8.80
N GLU A 46 18.09 1.18 9.48
CA GLU A 46 18.33 1.08 10.94
C GLU A 46 17.42 2.05 11.74
N PHE A 47 16.14 2.12 11.39
CA PHE A 47 15.17 2.99 12.05
C PHE A 47 14.32 2.21 13.06
N LYS A 48 13.72 2.91 14.04
CA LYS A 48 12.89 2.26 15.08
C LYS A 48 11.62 1.65 14.50
N GLU A 49 11.14 2.26 13.42
CA GLU A 49 9.93 1.94 12.67
C GLU A 49 10.00 0.53 12.06
N LYS A 50 11.21 0.02 11.73
CA LYS A 50 11.39 -1.30 11.11
C LYS A 50 10.83 -2.46 11.95
N SER A 51 10.81 -2.28 13.27
CA SER A 51 10.35 -3.26 14.25
C SER A 51 8.95 -2.98 14.78
N MET A 52 8.29 -1.93 14.30
CA MET A 52 6.93 -1.62 14.72
C MET A 52 5.92 -2.57 14.06
N PRO A 53 4.88 -3.00 14.79
CA PRO A 53 3.82 -3.82 14.22
C PRO A 53 2.99 -3.05 13.18
N GLU A 54 2.89 -1.73 13.34
CA GLU A 54 2.19 -0.80 12.45
C GLU A 54 3.07 0.43 12.27
N ILE A 55 3.36 0.79 11.02
CA ILE A 55 4.29 1.87 10.68
C ILE A 55 3.48 3.11 10.30
N PRO A 56 3.51 4.20 11.09
CA PRO A 56 2.82 5.43 10.74
C PRO A 56 3.45 6.10 9.53
N ILE A 57 2.63 6.54 8.58
CA ILE A 57 3.02 7.44 7.50
C ILE A 57 2.26 8.74 7.70
N GLU A 58 3.01 9.80 7.97
CA GLU A 58 2.49 11.15 8.23
C GLU A 58 2.56 12.00 6.96
N ASP A 59 1.91 13.17 7.00
CA ASP A 59 1.96 14.19 5.93
C ASP A 59 1.50 13.74 4.52
N VAL A 60 0.68 12.68 4.44
CA VAL A 60 0.05 12.22 3.20
C VAL A 60 -1.46 12.03 3.36
N LYS A 61 -2.21 12.28 2.30
CA LYS A 61 -3.64 11.95 2.24
C LYS A 61 -3.82 10.48 1.94
N TYR A 62 -4.72 9.82 2.66
CA TYR A 62 -4.99 8.39 2.48
C TYR A 62 -5.32 8.04 1.03
N GLU A 63 -6.20 8.81 0.38
CA GLU A 63 -6.67 8.47 -0.97
C GLU A 63 -5.54 8.51 -2.01
N ASP A 64 -4.71 9.56 -1.97
CA ASP A 64 -3.59 9.72 -2.89
C ASP A 64 -2.53 8.63 -2.67
N PHE A 65 -2.20 8.36 -1.40
CA PHE A 65 -1.18 7.38 -1.03
C PHE A 65 -1.63 5.94 -1.32
N ALA A 66 -2.87 5.59 -0.98
CA ALA A 66 -3.47 4.29 -1.30
C ALA A 66 -3.55 4.07 -2.82
N THR A 67 -3.89 5.12 -3.57
CA THR A 67 -3.91 5.06 -5.04
C THR A 67 -2.52 4.75 -5.59
N LEU A 68 -1.49 5.48 -5.14
CA LEU A 68 -0.10 5.23 -5.54
C LEU A 68 0.34 3.79 -5.24
N LEU A 69 0.11 3.32 -4.01
CA LEU A 69 0.50 1.97 -3.60
C LEU A 69 -0.22 0.87 -4.37
N SER A 70 -1.47 1.12 -4.79
CA SER A 70 -2.21 0.13 -5.56
C SER A 70 -1.55 -0.20 -6.90
N PHE A 71 -0.87 0.77 -7.53
CA PHE A 71 -0.15 0.55 -8.79
C PHE A 71 1.05 -0.39 -8.66
N ILE A 72 1.62 -0.49 -7.45
CA ILE A 72 2.78 -1.33 -7.16
C ILE A 72 2.33 -2.73 -6.75
N GLN A 73 1.16 -2.85 -6.11
CA GLN A 73 0.58 -4.15 -5.72
C GLN A 73 -0.08 -4.88 -6.89
N GLU A 74 -0.38 -6.17 -6.69
CA GLU A 74 -0.99 -7.04 -7.72
C GLU A 74 -2.34 -6.53 -8.24
N ASN A 75 -3.06 -5.72 -7.46
CA ASN A 75 -4.40 -5.23 -7.80
C ASN A 75 -4.43 -3.69 -7.85
N PRO A 76 -4.08 -3.08 -9.00
CA PRO A 76 -4.19 -1.65 -9.17
C PRO A 76 -5.65 -1.21 -9.06
N ILE A 77 -5.87 -0.09 -8.37
CA ILE A 77 -7.18 0.55 -8.31
C ILE A 77 -7.45 1.15 -9.69
N LEU A 78 -8.33 0.50 -10.46
CA LEU A 78 -8.69 0.96 -11.80
C LEU A 78 -9.73 2.09 -11.73
N PRO A 79 -9.58 3.14 -12.56
CA PRO A 79 -10.64 4.12 -12.75
C PRO A 79 -11.91 3.44 -13.25
N LYS A 80 -13.07 3.84 -12.70
CA LYS A 80 -14.39 3.29 -13.07
C LYS A 80 -14.72 3.41 -14.58
N SER A 81 -14.05 4.30 -15.31
CA SER A 81 -14.19 4.46 -16.76
C SER A 81 -13.53 3.32 -17.57
N VAL A 82 -12.42 2.77 -17.09
CA VAL A 82 -11.63 1.75 -17.83
C VAL A 82 -12.31 0.38 -17.80
N VAL A 83 -12.93 0.00 -16.67
CA VAL A 83 -13.61 -1.29 -16.51
C VAL A 83 -14.77 -1.51 -17.49
N LYS A 84 -15.36 -0.44 -18.04
CA LYS A 84 -16.43 -0.53 -19.04
C LYS A 84 -15.91 -0.94 -20.43
N SER A 85 -14.64 -0.65 -20.76
CA SER A 85 -14.09 -0.90 -22.10
C SER A 85 -13.53 -2.32 -22.28
N ILE A 86 -13.21 -3.04 -21.20
CA ILE A 86 -12.52 -4.34 -21.26
C ILE A 86 -13.48 -5.54 -21.24
N ARG A 87 -14.79 -5.31 -21.04
CA ARG A 87 -15.83 -6.35 -21.03
C ARG A 87 -16.76 -6.29 -22.26
N THR A 88 -16.28 -5.71 -23.36
CA THR A 88 -16.96 -5.76 -24.66
C THR A 88 -16.37 -6.92 -25.46
#